data_AF-A0A0F9YPA3-F1
#
_entry.id   AF-A0A0F9YPA3-F1
#
_cell.length_a   1.000
_cell.length_b   1.000
_cell.length_c   1.000
_cell.angle_alpha   90.00
_cell.angle_beta   90.00
_cell.angle_gamma   90.00
#
_symmetry.space_group_name_H-M   'P 1'
#
loop_
_entity.id
_entity.type
_entity.pdbx_description
1 polymer ?
#
loop_
_entity_poly.entity_id
_entity_poly.type
_entity_poly.pdbx_seq_one_letter_code
_entity_poly.pdbx_strand_id
1 'polypeptide(L)'
;MPKFNPDSQPNINDLIIEEPQKEQEPTDVSFDPIDIFTNTDWYTLENLAKRGDGHGEDRDIIMPNSALAIIDKERLNMDDSMENKILEGLKKYTEKGGGLQSMAWASYISPDFLKISDEDLKKVVENGNKEMAEDKERNSWRHFIEPVAWLTLIGQRPELSQEDFENIEKCLISQDSGAYLIEVGAAMSIIYPDYPLRFSQEKTDKIKAFLKECVGGRWGGGEWYMFSAMAKIVADKCREVNARKPKEGLAQETPSMPEQKEF
;
A
#
# COMPACT_ATOMS: atom_id res chain seq x y z
N MET A 1 -5.52 11.80 -59.96
CA MET A 1 -6.29 11.84 -58.70
C MET A 1 -7.19 10.61 -58.66
N PRO A 2 -7.13 9.78 -57.61
CA PRO A 2 -8.03 8.62 -57.49
C PRO A 2 -9.48 9.10 -57.32
N LYS A 3 -10.43 8.45 -57.99
CA LYS A 3 -11.86 8.74 -57.87
C LYS A 3 -12.37 8.18 -56.54
N PHE A 4 -13.00 9.03 -55.73
CA PHE A 4 -13.67 8.66 -54.49
C PHE A 4 -14.86 7.75 -54.81
N ASN A 5 -14.88 6.54 -54.26
CA ASN A 5 -16.00 5.59 -54.39
C ASN A 5 -16.84 5.62 -53.10
N PRO A 6 -18.04 6.24 -53.12
CA PRO A 6 -18.87 6.41 -51.92
C PRO A 6 -19.44 5.09 -51.37
N ASP A 7 -19.42 4.00 -52.14
CA ASP A 7 -19.93 2.68 -51.72
C ASP A 7 -18.89 1.84 -50.94
N SER A 8 -17.73 2.42 -50.62
CA SER A 8 -16.65 1.76 -49.88
C SER A 8 -16.70 2.03 -48.37
N GLN A 9 -17.79 2.63 -47.87
CA GLN A 9 -17.89 2.91 -46.44
C GLN A 9 -18.08 1.59 -45.68
N PRO A 10 -17.23 1.30 -44.67
CA PRO A 10 -17.40 0.13 -43.83
C PRO A 10 -18.79 0.19 -43.17
N ASN A 11 -19.53 -0.91 -43.29
CA ASN A 11 -20.87 -1.05 -42.72
C ASN A 11 -20.77 -0.91 -41.19
N ILE A 12 -21.37 0.13 -40.63
CA ILE A 12 -21.37 0.41 -39.17
C ILE A 12 -21.90 -0.78 -38.36
N ASN A 13 -22.69 -1.65 -38.96
CA ASN A 13 -23.22 -2.85 -38.30
C ASN A 13 -22.20 -4.01 -38.17
N ASP A 14 -21.03 -3.93 -38.80
CA ASP A 14 -19.94 -4.90 -38.62
C ASP A 14 -19.00 -4.52 -37.45
N LEU A 15 -19.22 -3.37 -36.82
CA LEU A 15 -18.68 -3.05 -35.51
C LEU A 15 -19.55 -3.75 -34.46
N ILE A 16 -19.41 -5.07 -34.36
CA ILE A 16 -19.77 -5.79 -33.14
C ILE A 16 -18.84 -5.21 -32.06
N ILE A 17 -19.35 -4.22 -31.34
CA ILE A 17 -18.81 -3.85 -30.04
C ILE A 17 -19.04 -5.10 -29.20
N GLU A 18 -17.97 -5.86 -28.92
CA GLU A 18 -18.01 -6.85 -27.85
C GLU A 18 -18.52 -6.11 -26.62
N GLU A 19 -19.71 -6.47 -26.15
CA GLU A 19 -20.23 -5.97 -24.88
C GLU A 19 -19.12 -6.15 -23.84
N PRO A 20 -18.81 -5.12 -23.02
CA PRO A 20 -17.82 -5.28 -21.97
C PRO A 20 -18.22 -6.50 -21.16
N GLN A 21 -17.27 -7.45 -21.05
CA GLN A 21 -17.43 -8.69 -20.32
C GLN A 21 -18.19 -8.43 -19.03
N LYS A 22 -19.26 -9.20 -18.81
CA LYS A 22 -20.07 -9.21 -17.58
C LYS A 22 -19.21 -8.77 -16.40
N GLU A 23 -19.61 -7.66 -15.78
CA GLU A 23 -19.09 -7.22 -14.50
C GLU A 23 -18.89 -8.46 -13.62
N GLN A 24 -17.64 -8.79 -13.34
CA GLN A 24 -17.35 -9.85 -12.39
C GLN A 24 -18.10 -9.48 -11.12
N GLU A 25 -19.07 -10.32 -10.73
CA GLU A 25 -19.74 -10.17 -9.45
C GLU A 25 -18.66 -9.95 -8.39
N PRO A 26 -18.86 -8.98 -7.47
CA PRO A 26 -17.89 -8.67 -6.44
C PRO A 26 -17.60 -9.98 -5.69
N THR A 27 -16.43 -10.56 -5.99
CA THR A 27 -16.00 -11.78 -5.34
C THR A 27 -15.64 -11.36 -3.95
N ASP A 28 -16.29 -11.97 -2.96
CA ASP A 28 -16.09 -11.65 -1.55
C ASP A 28 -14.68 -12.12 -1.15
N VAL A 29 -13.70 -11.27 -1.46
CA VAL A 29 -12.30 -11.52 -1.17
C VAL A 29 -12.06 -11.16 0.27
N SER A 30 -12.18 -12.16 1.14
CA SER A 30 -11.67 -12.10 2.49
C SER A 30 -10.44 -13.00 2.58
N PHE A 31 -9.28 -12.38 2.69
CA PHE A 31 -8.13 -13.00 3.32
C PHE A 31 -7.84 -12.23 4.60
N ASP A 32 -7.50 -12.94 5.68
CA ASP A 32 -6.90 -12.34 6.86
C ASP A 32 -5.50 -12.95 7.03
N PRO A 33 -4.42 -12.14 7.00
CA PRO A 33 -3.08 -12.67 7.24
C PRO A 33 -2.94 -13.34 8.62
N ILE A 34 -3.78 -12.97 9.60
CA ILE A 34 -3.78 -13.55 10.95
C ILE A 34 -4.12 -15.05 10.92
N ASP A 35 -4.99 -15.47 10.00
CA ASP A 35 -5.42 -16.87 9.88
C ASP A 35 -4.27 -17.82 9.50
N ILE A 36 -3.15 -17.27 9.03
CA ILE A 36 -1.97 -18.03 8.62
C ILE A 36 -1.01 -18.24 9.80
N PHE A 37 -1.12 -17.44 10.86
CA PHE A 37 -0.16 -17.45 11.96
C PHE A 37 -0.42 -18.61 12.91
N THR A 38 0.66 -19.33 13.24
CA THR A 38 0.69 -20.26 14.37
C THR A 38 1.12 -19.55 15.65
N ASN A 39 0.96 -20.19 16.81
CA ASN A 39 1.48 -19.68 18.09
C ASN A 39 3.00 -19.43 18.05
N THR A 40 3.75 -20.18 17.22
CA THR A 40 5.19 -19.99 17.06
C THR A 40 5.51 -18.70 16.30
N ASP A 41 4.67 -18.33 15.33
CA ASP A 41 4.86 -17.13 14.53
C ASP A 41 4.57 -15.89 15.36
N TRP A 42 3.49 -15.93 16.16
CA TRP A 42 3.19 -14.91 17.16
C TRP A 42 4.34 -14.72 18.15
N TYR A 43 4.84 -15.81 18.73
CA TYR A 43 5.97 -15.75 19.64
C TYR A 43 7.23 -15.16 18.96
N THR A 44 7.45 -15.48 17.68
CA THR A 44 8.58 -14.94 16.92
C THR A 44 8.44 -13.44 16.72
N LEU A 45 7.28 -12.96 16.25
CA LEU A 45 7.00 -11.55 16.03
C LEU A 45 7.12 -10.72 17.33
N GLU A 46 6.57 -11.20 18.44
CA GLU A 46 6.69 -10.53 19.74
C GLU A 46 8.15 -10.47 20.22
N ASN A 47 8.96 -11.47 19.92
CA ASN A 47 10.39 -11.43 20.26
C ASN A 47 11.17 -10.46 19.38
N LEU A 48 10.86 -10.40 18.08
CA LEU A 48 11.44 -9.41 17.16
C LEU A 48 11.10 -7.99 17.63
N ALA A 49 9.84 -7.73 17.98
CA ALA A 49 9.40 -6.44 18.52
C ALA A 49 10.10 -6.07 19.84
N LYS A 50 10.44 -7.03 20.69
CA LYS A 50 11.15 -6.78 21.96
C LYS A 50 12.66 -6.57 21.80
N ARG A 51 13.30 -7.30 20.88
CA ARG A 51 14.77 -7.41 20.80
C ARG A 51 15.37 -6.63 19.64
N GLY A 52 14.59 -6.28 18.61
CA GLY A 52 15.11 -6.11 17.26
C GLY A 52 15.41 -7.48 16.62
N ASP A 53 15.62 -7.52 15.32
CA ASP A 53 15.92 -8.75 14.56
C ASP A 53 17.30 -9.39 14.85
N GLY A 54 18.09 -8.76 15.73
CA GLY A 54 19.41 -9.25 16.13
C GLY A 54 20.55 -8.84 15.18
N HIS A 55 20.29 -8.03 14.15
CA HIS A 55 21.30 -7.51 13.22
C HIS A 55 21.92 -6.18 13.67
N GLY A 56 21.37 -5.53 14.69
CA GLY A 56 22.04 -4.45 15.42
C GLY A 56 21.84 -3.06 14.83
N GLU A 57 20.86 -2.88 13.94
CA GLU A 57 20.43 -1.57 13.46
C GLU A 57 19.11 -1.14 14.13
N ASP A 58 18.95 0.14 14.45
CA ASP A 58 17.75 0.61 15.15
C ASP A 58 16.45 0.53 14.29
N ARG A 59 16.57 0.31 12.98
CA ARG A 59 15.48 -0.02 12.03
C ARG A 59 14.75 -1.29 12.45
N ASP A 60 15.50 -2.18 13.10
CA ASP A 60 15.12 -3.55 13.37
C ASP A 60 14.01 -3.66 14.42
N ILE A 61 13.72 -2.56 15.15
CA ILE A 61 12.66 -2.51 16.16
C ILE A 61 11.39 -1.78 15.67
N ILE A 62 11.52 -0.82 14.77
CA ILE A 62 10.38 0.00 14.30
C ILE A 62 9.42 -0.87 13.50
N MET A 63 9.93 -1.62 12.53
CA MET A 63 9.07 -2.38 11.60
C MET A 63 8.31 -3.53 12.29
N PRO A 64 8.92 -4.36 13.17
CA PRO A 64 8.16 -5.39 13.89
C PRO A 64 7.11 -4.81 14.85
N ASN A 65 7.40 -3.70 15.54
CA ASN A 65 6.42 -3.05 16.41
C ASN A 65 5.28 -2.43 15.62
N SER A 66 5.57 -1.83 14.46
CA SER A 66 4.54 -1.29 13.56
C SER A 66 3.68 -2.40 12.99
N ALA A 67 4.29 -3.54 12.64
CA ALA A 67 3.55 -4.72 12.20
C ALA A 67 2.61 -5.25 13.29
N LEU A 68 3.05 -5.32 14.55
CA LEU A 68 2.15 -5.63 15.66
C LEU A 68 1.03 -4.60 15.78
N ALA A 69 1.34 -3.30 15.72
CA ALA A 69 0.33 -2.25 15.81
C ALA A 69 -0.77 -2.35 14.73
N ILE A 70 -0.41 -2.82 13.52
CA ILE A 70 -1.32 -2.99 12.39
C ILE A 70 -2.10 -4.31 12.49
N ILE A 71 -1.40 -5.41 12.80
CA ILE A 71 -1.98 -6.76 12.77
C ILE A 71 -2.84 -6.99 14.02
N ASP A 72 -2.27 -6.74 15.21
CA ASP A 72 -2.92 -6.97 16.50
C ASP A 72 -2.33 -6.03 17.56
N LYS A 73 -2.92 -4.83 17.67
CA LYS A 73 -2.46 -3.79 18.58
C LYS A 73 -2.51 -4.21 20.05
N GLU A 74 -3.34 -5.18 20.43
CA GLU A 74 -3.43 -5.64 21.82
C GLU A 74 -2.17 -6.40 22.26
N ARG A 75 -1.41 -6.95 21.31
CA ARG A 75 -0.12 -7.62 21.56
C ARG A 75 1.06 -6.67 21.62
N LEU A 76 0.89 -5.45 21.15
CA LEU A 76 1.92 -4.43 21.22
C LEU A 76 2.12 -4.02 22.68
N ASN A 77 3.27 -4.35 23.25
CA ASN A 77 3.66 -3.93 24.59
C ASN A 77 4.66 -2.77 24.52
N MET A 78 4.15 -1.54 24.59
CA MET A 78 4.96 -0.32 24.61
C MET A 78 5.23 0.12 26.05
N ASP A 79 6.49 0.00 26.49
CA ASP A 79 6.99 0.65 27.69
C ASP A 79 7.91 1.84 27.33
N ASP A 80 8.22 2.68 28.32
CA ASP A 80 9.08 3.85 28.14
C ASP A 80 10.45 3.48 27.54
N SER A 81 10.97 2.29 27.84
CA SER A 81 12.26 1.85 27.28
C SER A 81 12.14 1.56 25.78
N MET A 82 11.03 0.97 25.34
CA MET A 82 10.75 0.67 23.94
C MET A 82 10.52 1.96 23.14
N GLU A 83 9.73 2.87 23.70
CA GLU A 83 9.45 4.17 23.09
C GLU A 83 10.75 4.95 22.87
N ASN A 84 11.62 5.02 23.89
CA ASN A 84 12.92 5.68 23.77
C ASN A 84 13.80 5.06 22.68
N LYS A 85 13.83 3.72 22.54
CA LYS A 85 14.58 3.06 21.46
C LYS A 85 14.06 3.42 20.07
N ILE A 86 12.74 3.46 19.90
CA ILE A 86 12.12 3.87 18.63
C ILE A 86 12.48 5.33 18.32
N LEU A 87 12.38 6.23 19.31
CA LEU A 87 12.75 7.64 19.15
C LEU A 87 14.23 7.82 18.79
N GLU A 88 15.13 7.10 19.46
CA GLU A 88 16.57 7.11 19.16
C GLU A 88 16.86 6.60 17.74
N GLY A 89 16.19 5.51 17.34
CA GLY A 89 16.30 4.97 15.99
C GLY A 89 15.83 5.96 14.93
N LEU A 90 14.65 6.54 15.10
CA LEU A 90 14.12 7.57 14.21
C LEU A 90 15.08 8.75 14.08
N LYS A 91 15.57 9.29 15.20
CA LYS A 91 16.52 10.40 15.22
C LYS A 91 17.79 10.10 14.41
N LYS A 92 18.37 8.90 14.57
CA LYS A 92 19.57 8.47 13.82
C LYS A 92 19.31 8.41 12.31
N TYR A 93 18.11 8.06 11.88
CA TYR A 93 17.76 8.02 10.46
C TYR A 93 17.52 9.41 9.89
N THR A 94 16.77 10.25 10.61
CA THR A 94 16.41 11.59 10.15
C THR A 94 17.63 12.52 10.10
N GLU A 95 18.59 12.39 11.02
CA GLU A 95 19.84 13.17 11.02
C GLU A 95 20.68 12.95 9.75
N LYS A 96 20.56 11.80 9.09
CA LYS A 96 21.26 11.48 7.84
C LYS A 96 20.46 11.86 6.59
N GLY A 97 19.31 12.52 6.74
CA GLY A 97 18.36 12.82 5.67
C GLY A 97 17.55 11.60 5.20
N GLY A 98 17.73 10.42 5.78
CA GLY A 98 16.93 9.24 5.48
C GLY A 98 15.70 9.12 6.39
N GLY A 99 15.07 7.95 6.38
CA GLY A 99 14.10 7.58 7.42
C GLY A 99 12.63 7.82 7.08
N LEU A 100 12.29 8.23 5.87
CA LEU A 100 10.89 8.37 5.42
C LEU A 100 10.08 7.11 5.71
N GLN A 101 10.56 5.95 5.28
CA GLN A 101 9.92 4.66 5.53
C GLN A 101 9.80 4.37 7.03
N SER A 102 10.85 4.63 7.82
CA SER A 102 10.85 4.41 9.27
C SER A 102 9.83 5.30 10.00
N MET A 103 9.74 6.58 9.62
CA MET A 103 8.74 7.50 10.16
C MET A 103 7.31 7.07 9.80
N ALA A 104 7.10 6.66 8.54
CA ALA A 104 5.81 6.19 8.08
C ALA A 104 5.36 4.90 8.79
N TRP A 105 6.28 3.97 9.08
CA TRP A 105 5.97 2.81 9.91
C TRP A 105 5.68 3.21 11.36
N ALA A 106 6.53 4.05 11.96
CA ALA A 106 6.37 4.46 13.35
C ALA A 106 5.02 5.18 13.60
N SER A 107 4.47 5.88 12.60
CA SER A 107 3.16 6.54 12.73
C SER A 107 2.01 5.55 12.99
N TYR A 108 2.12 4.30 12.56
CA TYR A 108 1.15 3.24 12.89
C TYR A 108 1.20 2.81 14.35
N ILE A 109 2.37 2.95 15.00
CA ILE A 109 2.53 2.68 16.43
C ILE A 109 1.88 3.84 17.22
N SER A 110 2.31 5.07 16.91
CA SER A 110 1.77 6.30 17.51
C SER A 110 2.07 7.51 16.61
N PRO A 111 1.11 8.44 16.43
CA PRO A 111 1.35 9.70 15.72
C PRO A 111 2.38 10.59 16.43
N ASP A 112 2.62 10.38 17.73
CA ASP A 112 3.60 11.16 18.49
C ASP A 112 5.04 10.97 17.99
N PHE A 113 5.33 9.85 17.32
CA PHE A 113 6.64 9.62 16.69
C PHE A 113 6.93 10.57 15.50
N LEU A 114 5.92 11.29 15.01
CA LEU A 114 6.10 12.32 13.97
C LEU A 114 6.48 13.69 14.54
N LYS A 115 6.52 13.87 15.87
CA LYS A 115 6.92 15.12 16.55
C LYS A 115 8.44 15.32 16.55
N ILE A 116 9.05 15.31 15.37
CA ILE A 116 10.46 15.64 15.16
C ILE A 116 10.64 17.14 14.86
N SER A 117 11.88 17.59 14.69
CA SER A 117 12.13 18.99 14.32
C SER A 117 11.61 19.29 12.91
N ASP A 118 11.12 20.52 12.69
CA ASP A 118 10.67 20.96 11.35
C ASP A 118 11.79 20.86 10.31
N GLU A 119 13.05 21.09 10.71
CA GLU A 119 14.21 20.97 9.85
C GLU A 119 14.44 19.52 9.40
N ASP A 120 14.36 18.57 10.32
CA ASP A 120 14.52 17.15 10.00
C ASP A 120 13.36 16.64 9.15
N LEU A 121 12.12 17.01 9.49
CA LEU A 121 10.95 16.67 8.68
C LEU A 121 11.10 17.20 7.26
N LYS A 122 11.53 18.46 7.11
CA LYS A 122 11.77 19.06 5.80
C LYS A 122 12.80 18.27 4.98
N LYS A 123 13.93 17.87 5.57
CA LYS A 123 14.96 17.05 4.89
C LYS A 123 14.42 15.70 4.43
N VAL A 124 13.65 15.02 5.29
CA VAL A 124 13.02 13.73 4.97
C VAL A 124 12.05 13.88 3.80
N VAL A 125 11.21 14.91 3.83
CA VAL A 125 10.23 15.20 2.78
C VAL A 125 10.90 15.57 1.46
N GLU A 126 11.96 16.40 1.50
CA GLU A 126 12.74 16.77 0.31
C GLU A 126 13.37 15.54 -0.36
N ASN A 127 13.94 14.62 0.43
CA ASN A 127 14.52 13.39 -0.10
C ASN A 127 13.46 12.43 -0.66
N GLY A 128 12.31 12.27 0.03
CA GLY A 128 11.19 11.49 -0.48
C GLY A 128 10.64 12.01 -1.82
N ASN A 129 10.49 13.34 -1.94
CA ASN A 129 10.07 13.96 -3.19
C ASN A 129 11.11 13.79 -4.31
N LYS A 130 12.40 13.81 -3.96
CA LYS A 130 13.48 13.56 -4.91
C LYS A 130 13.43 12.11 -5.43
N GLU A 131 13.30 11.12 -4.54
CA GLU A 131 13.16 9.71 -4.91
C GLU A 131 11.94 9.50 -5.82
N MET A 132 10.79 10.08 -5.45
CA MET A 132 9.57 10.05 -6.25
C MET A 132 9.79 10.63 -7.66
N ALA A 133 10.46 11.78 -7.78
CA ALA A 133 10.74 12.40 -9.07
C ALA A 133 11.65 11.53 -9.94
N GLU A 134 12.72 10.97 -9.35
CA GLU A 134 13.65 10.07 -10.06
C GLU A 134 12.96 8.79 -10.56
N ASP A 135 12.07 8.19 -9.75
CA ASP A 135 11.33 7.00 -10.15
C ASP A 135 10.30 7.29 -11.24
N LYS A 136 9.66 8.46 -11.19
CA LYS A 136 8.73 8.91 -12.24
C LYS A 136 9.46 9.09 -13.57
N GLU A 137 10.63 9.75 -13.57
CA GLU A 137 11.46 9.90 -14.78
C GLU A 137 11.89 8.56 -15.38
N ARG A 138 12.10 7.54 -14.54
CA ARG A 138 12.47 6.17 -14.96
C ARG A 138 11.28 5.31 -15.36
N ASN A 139 10.04 5.83 -15.29
CA ASN A 139 8.80 5.04 -15.43
C ASN A 139 8.75 3.84 -14.47
N SER A 140 9.37 3.97 -13.30
CA SER A 140 9.51 2.94 -12.28
C SER A 140 8.31 2.99 -11.32
N TRP A 141 7.10 2.78 -11.84
CA TRP A 141 5.85 2.99 -11.09
C TRP A 141 5.73 2.15 -9.82
N ARG A 142 6.36 0.97 -9.77
CA ARG A 142 6.41 0.15 -8.55
C ARG A 142 7.25 0.81 -7.44
N HIS A 143 8.38 1.43 -7.77
CA HIS A 143 9.20 2.09 -6.76
C HIS A 143 8.67 3.49 -6.46
N PHE A 144 8.07 4.16 -7.44
CA PHE A 144 7.40 5.46 -7.30
C PHE A 144 6.34 5.49 -6.19
N ILE A 145 5.51 4.45 -6.09
CA ILE A 145 4.37 4.44 -5.15
C ILE A 145 4.77 4.37 -3.68
N GLU A 146 5.95 3.83 -3.37
CA GLU A 146 6.42 3.67 -1.99
C GLU A 146 6.64 5.03 -1.30
N PRO A 147 7.50 5.94 -1.81
CA PRO A 147 7.69 7.24 -1.20
C PRO A 147 6.39 8.05 -1.20
N VAL A 148 5.51 7.90 -2.19
CA VAL A 148 4.19 8.57 -2.21
C VAL A 148 3.31 8.10 -1.04
N ALA A 149 3.23 6.78 -0.80
CA ALA A 149 2.48 6.23 0.32
C ALA A 149 3.08 6.66 1.66
N TRP A 150 4.42 6.64 1.80
CA TRP A 150 5.10 7.06 3.01
C TRP A 150 4.93 8.55 3.31
N LEU A 151 5.06 9.42 2.29
CA LEU A 151 4.77 10.85 2.42
C LEU A 151 3.32 11.10 2.82
N THR A 152 2.38 10.33 2.26
CA THR A 152 0.96 10.41 2.62
C THR A 152 0.72 10.06 4.10
N LEU A 153 1.34 8.99 4.61
CA LEU A 153 1.19 8.57 6.01
C LEU A 153 1.71 9.58 7.03
N ILE A 154 2.75 10.34 6.67
CA ILE A 154 3.29 11.38 7.54
C ILE A 154 2.59 12.73 7.35
N GLY A 155 1.49 12.78 6.59
CA GLY A 155 0.67 13.98 6.38
C GLY A 155 1.21 14.94 5.31
N GLN A 156 2.15 14.48 4.47
CA GLN A 156 2.80 15.25 3.41
C GLN A 156 2.41 14.72 2.02
N ARG A 157 1.12 14.41 1.83
CA ARG A 157 0.59 13.78 0.62
C ARG A 157 1.00 14.57 -0.64
N PRO A 158 1.74 13.97 -1.59
CA PRO A 158 2.07 14.61 -2.85
C PRO A 158 0.82 14.87 -3.71
N GLU A 159 0.87 15.92 -4.52
CA GLU A 159 -0.12 16.13 -5.58
C GLU A 159 0.15 15.15 -6.72
N LEU A 160 -0.85 14.32 -7.03
CA LEU A 160 -0.78 13.32 -8.10
C LEU A 160 -1.73 13.70 -9.22
N SER A 161 -1.26 13.58 -10.47
CA SER A 161 -2.11 13.81 -11.64
C SER A 161 -3.04 12.62 -11.90
N GLN A 162 -4.02 12.83 -12.78
CA GLN A 162 -4.85 11.72 -13.28
C GLN A 162 -4.00 10.66 -14.00
N GLU A 163 -2.97 11.08 -14.74
CA GLU A 163 -2.04 10.17 -15.41
C GLU A 163 -1.23 9.34 -14.40
N ASP A 164 -0.82 9.93 -13.28
CA ASP A 164 -0.13 9.21 -12.20
C ASP A 164 -1.02 8.11 -11.63
N PHE A 165 -2.28 8.44 -11.34
CA PHE A 165 -3.27 7.45 -10.90
C PHE A 165 -3.42 6.29 -11.89
N GLU A 166 -3.63 6.59 -13.18
CA GLU A 166 -3.80 5.55 -14.20
C GLU A 166 -2.58 4.64 -14.33
N ASN A 167 -1.37 5.18 -14.20
CA ASN A 167 -0.15 4.38 -14.26
C ASN A 167 0.03 3.48 -13.03
N ILE A 168 -0.33 3.98 -11.85
CA ILE A 168 -0.31 3.17 -10.62
C ILE A 168 -1.37 2.07 -10.71
N GLU A 169 -2.57 2.37 -11.19
CA GLU A 169 -3.65 1.40 -11.35
C GLU A 169 -3.25 0.31 -12.35
N LYS A 170 -2.68 0.68 -13.50
CA LYS A 170 -2.09 -0.28 -14.46
C LYS A 170 -1.00 -1.13 -13.80
N CYS A 171 -0.17 -0.54 -12.95
CA CYS A 171 0.85 -1.27 -12.19
C CYS A 171 0.19 -2.35 -11.31
N LEU A 172 -0.82 -2.01 -10.51
CA LEU A 172 -1.57 -2.97 -9.69
C LEU A 172 -2.24 -4.09 -10.52
N ILE A 173 -2.86 -3.72 -11.65
CA ILE A 173 -3.59 -4.67 -12.50
C ILE A 173 -2.62 -5.67 -13.14
N SER A 174 -1.44 -5.22 -13.57
CA SER A 174 -0.44 -6.06 -14.23
C SER A 174 0.39 -6.94 -13.29
N GLN A 175 0.32 -6.74 -11.97
CA GLN A 175 1.06 -7.60 -11.03
C GLN A 175 0.48 -9.01 -10.93
N ASP A 176 1.38 -9.99 -11.02
CA ASP A 176 1.07 -11.41 -10.83
C ASP A 176 1.79 -12.04 -9.62
N SER A 177 2.70 -11.29 -8.98
CA SER A 177 3.39 -11.74 -7.76
C SER A 177 2.57 -11.40 -6.53
N GLY A 178 2.40 -12.35 -5.61
CA GLY A 178 1.74 -12.11 -4.32
C GLY A 178 2.39 -10.98 -3.51
N ALA A 179 3.72 -10.89 -3.51
CA ALA A 179 4.46 -9.82 -2.84
C ALA A 179 4.08 -8.44 -3.40
N TYR A 180 4.11 -8.31 -4.73
CA TYR A 180 3.88 -7.03 -5.39
C TYR A 180 2.41 -6.64 -5.34
N LEU A 181 1.49 -7.60 -5.39
CA LEU A 181 0.07 -7.35 -5.16
C LEU A 181 -0.18 -6.75 -3.76
N ILE A 182 0.53 -7.23 -2.73
CA ILE A 182 0.44 -6.70 -1.37
C ILE A 182 1.06 -5.29 -1.29
N GLU A 183 2.27 -5.09 -1.79
CA GLU A 183 2.97 -3.79 -1.75
C GLU A 183 2.15 -2.70 -2.45
N VAL A 184 1.76 -2.94 -3.72
CA VAL A 184 1.00 -1.96 -4.50
C VAL A 184 -0.40 -1.78 -3.93
N GLY A 185 -1.05 -2.87 -3.47
CA GLY A 185 -2.38 -2.80 -2.85
C GLY A 185 -2.39 -1.97 -1.56
N ALA A 186 -1.37 -2.15 -0.71
CA ALA A 186 -1.24 -1.38 0.53
C ALA A 186 -1.00 0.10 0.23
N ALA A 187 -0.07 0.42 -0.71
CA ALA A 187 0.16 1.78 -1.15
C ALA A 187 -1.10 2.44 -1.73
N MET A 188 -1.84 1.75 -2.60
CA MET A 188 -3.11 2.24 -3.14
C MET A 188 -4.14 2.52 -2.04
N SER A 189 -4.23 1.65 -1.03
CA SER A 189 -5.14 1.82 0.10
C SER A 189 -4.82 3.06 0.94
N ILE A 190 -3.54 3.43 1.03
CA ILE A 190 -3.04 4.60 1.75
C ILE A 190 -3.27 5.88 0.92
N ILE A 191 -2.86 5.86 -0.35
CA ILE A 191 -2.86 7.05 -1.22
C ILE A 191 -4.29 7.42 -1.62
N TYR A 192 -5.13 6.42 -1.92
CA TYR A 192 -6.49 6.59 -2.38
C TYR A 192 -7.47 5.86 -1.44
N PRO A 193 -7.78 6.46 -0.27
CA PRO A 193 -8.62 5.82 0.73
C PRO A 193 -10.08 5.63 0.27
N ASP A 194 -10.49 6.12 -0.88
CA ASP A 194 -11.81 5.82 -1.45
C ASP A 194 -11.74 4.90 -2.67
N TYR A 195 -10.54 4.50 -3.09
CA TYR A 195 -10.38 3.57 -4.21
C TYR A 195 -10.96 2.19 -3.84
N PRO A 196 -11.84 1.63 -4.68
CA PRO A 196 -12.48 0.35 -4.41
C PRO A 196 -11.50 -0.79 -4.72
N LEU A 197 -10.52 -0.99 -3.84
CA LEU A 197 -9.52 -2.05 -4.00
C LEU A 197 -10.21 -3.41 -4.04
N ARG A 198 -10.12 -4.08 -5.20
CA ARG A 198 -10.72 -5.39 -5.45
C ARG A 198 -9.67 -6.29 -6.11
N PHE A 199 -9.47 -7.45 -5.53
CA PHE A 199 -8.66 -8.51 -6.14
C PHE A 199 -9.58 -9.59 -6.71
N SER A 200 -9.15 -10.22 -7.79
CA SER A 200 -9.81 -11.45 -8.24
C SER A 200 -9.51 -12.59 -7.27
N GLN A 201 -10.29 -13.68 -7.35
CA GLN A 201 -10.00 -14.90 -6.58
C GLN A 201 -8.58 -15.42 -6.87
N GLU A 202 -8.15 -15.41 -8.14
CA GLU A 202 -6.81 -15.83 -8.53
C GLU A 202 -5.71 -14.99 -7.85
N LYS A 203 -5.85 -13.65 -7.85
CA LYS A 203 -4.90 -12.76 -7.16
C LYS A 203 -4.90 -12.98 -5.65
N THR A 204 -6.07 -13.23 -5.07
CA THR A 204 -6.22 -13.58 -3.66
C THR A 204 -5.48 -14.86 -3.31
N ASP A 205 -5.59 -15.89 -4.15
CA ASP A 205 -4.90 -17.17 -3.94
C ASP A 205 -3.39 -17.02 -4.05
N LYS A 206 -2.90 -16.18 -4.99
CA LYS A 206 -1.48 -15.79 -5.10
C LYS A 206 -0.96 -15.10 -3.83
N ILE A 207 -1.73 -14.15 -3.28
CA ILE A 207 -1.42 -13.48 -2.01
C ILE A 207 -1.34 -14.50 -0.86
N LYS A 208 -2.35 -15.37 -0.72
CA LYS A 208 -2.39 -16.41 0.32
C LYS A 208 -1.22 -17.40 0.21
N ALA A 209 -0.87 -17.82 -1.00
CA ALA A 209 0.26 -18.70 -1.25
C ALA A 209 1.59 -18.06 -0.84
N PHE A 210 1.80 -16.79 -1.24
CA PHE A 210 2.99 -16.03 -0.86
C PHE A 210 3.12 -15.86 0.65
N LEU A 211 2.05 -15.45 1.34
CA LEU A 211 2.07 -15.29 2.81
C LEU A 211 2.41 -16.59 3.53
N LYS A 212 1.84 -17.73 3.07
CA LYS A 212 2.17 -19.06 3.63
C LYS A 212 3.64 -19.42 3.42
N GLU A 213 4.20 -19.08 2.27
CA GLU A 213 5.62 -19.30 1.98
C GLU A 213 6.52 -18.42 2.86
N CYS A 214 6.20 -17.14 3.02
CA CYS A 214 6.96 -16.23 3.87
C CYS A 214 7.00 -16.68 5.33
N VAL A 215 5.83 -17.03 5.89
CA VAL A 215 5.68 -17.49 7.28
C VAL A 215 6.33 -18.86 7.45
N GLY A 216 6.01 -19.82 6.58
CA GLY A 216 6.50 -21.20 6.67
C GLY A 216 7.99 -21.36 6.36
N GLY A 217 8.52 -20.54 5.46
CA GLY A 217 9.93 -20.53 5.08
C GLY A 217 10.83 -19.70 6.00
N ARG A 218 10.24 -18.92 6.93
CA ARG A 218 10.94 -17.95 7.79
C ARG A 218 12.05 -17.22 7.02
N TRP A 219 11.68 -16.66 5.86
CA TRP A 219 12.63 -15.99 4.97
C TRP A 219 13.56 -15.07 5.77
N GLY A 220 14.86 -15.21 5.50
CA GLY A 220 15.96 -14.88 6.40
C GLY A 220 16.01 -13.43 6.85
N GLY A 221 15.51 -13.16 8.05
CA GLY A 221 15.62 -11.84 8.70
C GLY A 221 14.33 -11.36 9.38
N GLY A 222 13.21 -12.07 9.23
CA GLY A 222 11.96 -11.70 9.89
C GLY A 222 11.02 -10.85 9.05
N GLU A 223 11.42 -10.40 7.85
CA GLU A 223 10.63 -9.50 6.97
C GLU A 223 9.20 -9.97 6.65
N TRP A 224 8.88 -11.25 6.87
CA TRP A 224 7.52 -11.80 6.77
C TRP A 224 6.47 -11.03 7.58
N TYR A 225 6.86 -10.36 8.68
CA TYR A 225 5.94 -9.52 9.45
C TYR A 225 5.51 -8.26 8.68
N MET A 226 6.38 -7.69 7.83
CA MET A 226 6.04 -6.50 7.04
C MET A 226 4.99 -6.85 6.00
N PHE A 227 5.20 -7.93 5.26
CA PHE A 227 4.24 -8.41 4.27
C PHE A 227 2.90 -8.78 4.93
N SER A 228 2.93 -9.33 6.14
CA SER A 228 1.71 -9.63 6.89
C SER A 228 0.96 -8.36 7.33
N ALA A 229 1.67 -7.31 7.71
CA ALA A 229 1.08 -6.03 8.07
C ALA A 229 0.49 -5.31 6.84
N MET A 230 1.23 -5.27 5.72
CA MET A 230 0.71 -4.73 4.46
C MET A 230 -0.51 -5.52 3.96
N ALA A 231 -0.46 -6.85 4.07
CA ALA A 231 -1.59 -7.72 3.77
C ALA A 231 -2.81 -7.39 4.63
N LYS A 232 -2.62 -7.02 5.91
CA LYS A 232 -3.70 -6.61 6.80
C LYS A 232 -4.33 -5.29 6.36
N ILE A 233 -3.51 -4.29 5.99
CA ILE A 233 -3.98 -3.01 5.43
C ILE A 233 -4.87 -3.26 4.21
N VAL A 234 -4.39 -4.10 3.28
CA VAL A 234 -5.15 -4.48 2.08
C VAL A 234 -6.46 -5.18 2.44
N ALA A 235 -6.41 -6.17 3.32
CA ALA A 235 -7.58 -6.94 3.73
C ALA A 235 -8.66 -6.05 4.36
N ASP A 236 -8.26 -5.16 5.28
CA ASP A 236 -9.18 -4.21 5.91
C ASP A 236 -9.80 -3.26 4.88
N LYS A 237 -9.01 -2.80 3.91
CA LYS A 237 -9.52 -1.95 2.83
C LYS A 237 -10.55 -2.66 1.97
N CYS A 238 -10.27 -3.89 1.55
CA CYS A 238 -11.22 -4.71 0.81
C CYS A 238 -12.53 -4.90 1.59
N ARG A 239 -12.46 -5.19 2.89
CA ARG A 239 -13.65 -5.32 3.76
C ARG A 239 -14.44 -4.03 3.86
N GLU A 240 -13.76 -2.89 4.04
CA GLU A 240 -14.40 -1.58 4.13
C GLU A 240 -15.19 -1.27 2.85
N VAL A 241 -14.57 -1.48 1.68
CA VAL A 241 -15.20 -1.28 0.37
C VAL A 241 -16.39 -2.23 0.19
N ASN A 242 -16.25 -3.50 0.61
CA ASN A 242 -17.33 -4.48 0.54
C ASN A 242 -18.48 -4.17 1.51
N ALA A 243 -18.20 -3.58 2.67
CA ALA A 243 -19.24 -3.14 3.61
C ALA A 243 -20.04 -1.94 3.08
N ARG A 244 -19.43 -1.09 2.25
CA ARG A 244 -20.07 0.05 1.58
C ARG A 244 -21.00 -0.37 0.41
N LYS A 245 -21.54 -1.60 0.38
CA LYS A 245 -22.46 -2.08 -0.69
C LYS A 245 -23.42 -0.97 -1.12
N PRO A 246 -23.59 -0.74 -2.44
CA PRO A 246 -24.55 0.24 -2.92
C PRO A 246 -25.92 -0.16 -2.35
N LYS A 247 -26.61 0.78 -1.71
CA LYS A 247 -28.03 0.61 -1.43
C LYS A 247 -28.69 0.29 -2.77
N GLU A 248 -29.29 -0.89 -2.88
CA GLU A 248 -30.07 -1.30 -4.04
C GLU A 248 -31.05 -0.16 -4.40
N GLY A 249 -30.87 0.45 -5.57
CA GLY A 249 -31.78 1.48 -6.10
C GLY A 249 -31.18 2.83 -6.48
N LEU A 250 -29.89 3.10 -6.24
CA LEU A 250 -29.23 4.27 -6.83
C LEU A 250 -28.41 3.81 -8.03
N ALA A 251 -28.87 4.20 -9.22
CA ALA A 251 -28.03 4.22 -10.41
C ALA A 251 -26.69 4.82 -10.03
N GLN A 252 -25.59 4.16 -10.42
CA GLN A 252 -24.25 4.69 -10.24
C GLN A 252 -24.16 6.05 -10.94
N GLU A 253 -24.39 7.13 -10.19
CA GLU A 253 -23.79 8.40 -10.54
C GLU A 253 -22.29 8.20 -10.34
N THR A 254 -21.56 8.23 -11.45
CA THR A 254 -20.12 8.40 -11.47
C THR A 254 -19.74 9.44 -10.42
N PRO A 255 -18.75 9.19 -9.54
CA PRO A 255 -18.38 10.17 -8.54
C PRO A 255 -18.13 11.53 -9.20
N SER A 256 -18.95 12.53 -8.87
CA SER A 256 -18.77 13.89 -9.36
C SER A 256 -17.47 14.44 -8.78
N MET A 257 -16.55 14.84 -9.66
CA MET A 257 -15.27 15.45 -9.29
C MET A 257 -15.49 16.68 -8.39
N PRO A 258 -14.52 17.02 -7.51
CA PRO A 258 -14.48 18.32 -6.88
C PRO A 258 -14.37 19.39 -7.97
N GLU A 259 -15.32 20.33 -8.00
CA GLU A 259 -15.31 21.46 -8.92
C GLU A 259 -13.97 22.21 -8.81
N GLN A 260 -13.23 22.27 -9.92
CA GLN A 260 -12.15 23.23 -10.06
C GLN A 260 -12.77 24.63 -10.01
N LYS A 261 -12.52 25.36 -8.93
CA LYS A 261 -12.71 26.81 -8.95
C LYS A 261 -11.65 27.38 -9.88
N GLU A 262 -12.08 27.78 -11.07
CA GLU A 262 -11.31 28.67 -11.93
C GLU A 262 -10.98 29.96 -11.13
N PHE A 263 -9.70 30.33 -11.11
CA PHE A 263 -9.23 31.65 -10.72
C PHE A 263 -8.66 32.33 -11.97
#